data_AF-A0A821NUX6-F1
#
_entry.id   AF-A0A821NUX6-F1
#
_cell.length_a   1.000
_cell.length_b   1.000
_cell.length_c   1.000
_cell.angle_alpha   90.00
_cell.angle_beta   90.00
_cell.angle_gamma   90.00
#
_symmetry.space_group_name_H-M   'P 1'
#
loop_
_entity.id
_entity.type
_entity.pdbx_description
1 polymer ?
#
loop_
_entity_poly.entity_id
_entity_poly.type
_entity_poly.pdbx_seq_one_letter_code
_entity_poly.pdbx_strand_id
1 'polypeptide(L)'
;NSSLCVTRQECTAFFMSTGYILEEINECVLFCPSGFIYIPDSRFIRCKSSPENNYCNGACREKHIHSIEDFQLLKYCSRVHTLNIYNIATVESRGNNFYEAFTVFNSLEQIDHEFTIHNVKVFSTLSIFSRLHRIDIITNATLTIEENEFLTE
;
A
#
# COMPACT_ATOMS: atom_id res chain seq x y z
N ASN A 1 13.07 -11.58 -8.87
CA ASN A 1 11.94 -11.77 -9.80
C ASN A 1 12.03 -10.76 -10.92
N SER A 2 12.03 -11.23 -12.17
CA SER A 2 12.10 -10.36 -13.34
C SER A 2 10.70 -9.87 -13.71
N SER A 3 10.50 -8.57 -13.75
CA SER A 3 9.28 -7.93 -14.26
C SER A 3 9.31 -7.90 -15.79
N LEU A 4 8.23 -8.34 -16.44
CA LEU A 4 8.07 -8.34 -17.90
C LEU A 4 7.13 -7.20 -18.31
N CYS A 5 7.57 -6.33 -19.22
CA CYS A 5 6.70 -5.34 -19.83
C CYS A 5 5.94 -5.99 -20.99
N VAL A 6 4.61 -5.91 -20.98
CA VAL A 6 3.74 -6.44 -22.02
C VAL A 6 2.81 -5.34 -22.53
N THR A 7 2.38 -5.44 -23.78
CA THR A 7 1.35 -4.57 -24.34
C THR A 7 -0.02 -4.87 -23.72
N ARG A 8 -0.98 -3.94 -23.88
CA ARG A 8 -2.36 -4.14 -23.39
C ARG A 8 -3.05 -5.36 -24.01
N GLN A 9 -2.74 -5.68 -25.28
CA GLN A 9 -3.26 -6.86 -25.98
C GLN A 9 -2.64 -8.14 -25.44
N GLU A 10 -1.34 -8.11 -25.18
CA GLU A 10 -0.61 -9.25 -24.62
C GLU A 10 -1.03 -9.53 -23.17
N CYS A 11 -1.36 -8.53 -22.37
CA CYS A 11 -1.79 -8.71 -20.98
C CYS A 11 -2.99 -9.68 -20.85
N THR A 12 -4.02 -9.51 -21.67
CA THR A 12 -5.16 -10.43 -21.69
C THR A 12 -4.75 -11.82 -22.15
N ALA A 13 -3.88 -11.93 -23.17
CA ALA A 13 -3.43 -13.21 -23.70
C ALA A 13 -2.50 -13.97 -22.72
N PHE A 14 -1.68 -13.25 -21.97
CA PHE A 14 -0.71 -13.77 -21.01
C PHE A 14 -1.39 -14.61 -19.92
N PHE A 15 -2.59 -14.20 -19.51
CA PHE A 15 -3.41 -14.89 -18.51
C PHE A 15 -4.59 -15.64 -19.16
N MET A 16 -4.43 -16.21 -20.36
CA MET A 16 -5.47 -17.01 -21.03
C MET A 16 -6.83 -16.28 -21.16
N SER A 17 -6.81 -14.99 -21.49
CA SER A 17 -7.97 -14.08 -21.57
C SER A 17 -8.63 -13.73 -20.24
N THR A 18 -7.97 -14.02 -19.11
CA THR A 18 -8.44 -13.65 -17.75
C THR A 18 -7.66 -12.49 -17.13
N GLY A 19 -6.66 -11.95 -17.84
CA GLY A 19 -5.83 -10.85 -17.35
C GLY A 19 -6.59 -9.54 -17.25
N TYR A 20 -6.32 -8.79 -16.19
CA TYR A 20 -6.88 -7.47 -15.91
C TYR A 20 -5.80 -6.41 -16.05
N ILE A 21 -6.16 -5.27 -16.63
CA ILE A 21 -5.30 -4.09 -16.72
C ILE A 21 -5.70 -3.12 -15.60
N LEU A 22 -4.77 -2.79 -14.70
CA LEU A 22 -4.91 -1.71 -13.74
C LEU A 22 -4.58 -0.40 -14.47
N GLU A 23 -5.62 0.27 -14.98
CA GLU A 23 -5.47 1.38 -15.93
C GLU A 23 -4.70 2.58 -15.35
N GLU A 24 -4.81 2.79 -14.04
CA GLU A 24 -4.21 3.92 -13.34
C GLU A 24 -2.69 3.77 -13.13
N ILE A 25 -2.20 2.53 -13.00
CA ILE A 25 -0.78 2.24 -12.73
C ILE A 25 -0.09 1.45 -13.86
N ASN A 26 -0.81 1.17 -14.95
CA ASN A 26 -0.35 0.39 -16.12
C ASN A 26 0.23 -0.99 -15.76
N GLU A 27 -0.30 -1.65 -14.73
CA GLU A 27 0.09 -3.02 -14.38
C GLU A 27 -0.88 -4.05 -14.98
N CYS A 28 -0.32 -5.20 -15.39
CA CYS A 28 -1.07 -6.36 -15.82
C CYS A 28 -1.13 -7.39 -14.69
N VAL A 29 -2.33 -7.77 -14.26
CA VAL A 29 -2.55 -8.65 -13.11
C VAL A 29 -3.54 -9.75 -13.44
N LEU A 30 -3.43 -10.89 -12.76
CA LEU A 30 -4.32 -12.04 -12.97
C LEU A 30 -5.74 -11.79 -12.43
N PHE A 31 -5.89 -10.96 -11.41
CA PHE A 31 -7.18 -10.63 -10.79
C PHE A 31 -7.24 -9.14 -10.47
N CYS A 32 -8.44 -8.56 -10.51
CA CYS A 32 -8.68 -7.21 -9.99
C CYS A 32 -8.42 -7.20 -8.47
N PRO A 33 -7.42 -6.46 -7.98
CA PRO A 33 -7.11 -6.44 -6.56
C PRO A 33 -8.18 -5.69 -5.77
N SER A 34 -8.31 -6.01 -4.48
CA SER A 34 -9.19 -5.30 -3.57
C SER A 34 -8.96 -3.79 -3.64
N GLY A 35 -10.04 -3.02 -3.74
CA GLY A 35 -9.96 -1.58 -3.93
C GLY A 35 -10.01 -1.11 -5.38
N PHE A 36 -10.08 -2.04 -6.33
CA PHE A 36 -10.37 -1.77 -7.73
C PHE A 36 -11.70 -2.42 -8.11
N ILE A 37 -12.47 -1.74 -8.97
CA ILE A 37 -13.73 -2.20 -9.54
C ILE A 37 -13.49 -2.54 -11.00
N TYR A 38 -14.03 -3.69 -11.40
CA TYR A 38 -14.09 -4.12 -12.78
C TYR A 38 -14.98 -3.18 -13.59
N ILE A 39 -14.48 -2.70 -14.74
CA ILE A 39 -15.27 -1.89 -15.67
C ILE A 39 -15.82 -2.82 -16.77
N PRO A 40 -17.13 -3.17 -16.71
CA PRO A 40 -17.80 -3.75 -17.86
C PRO A 40 -17.84 -2.72 -19.01
N ASP A 41 -17.82 -3.18 -20.27
CA ASP A 41 -17.90 -2.37 -21.52
C ASP A 41 -16.60 -1.78 -22.08
N SER A 42 -15.45 -2.33 -21.68
CA SER A 42 -14.18 -2.07 -22.32
C SER A 42 -13.82 -3.16 -23.32
N ARG A 43 -13.18 -2.81 -24.45
CA ARG A 43 -12.58 -3.81 -25.38
C ARG A 43 -11.52 -4.71 -24.70
N PHE A 44 -11.06 -4.32 -23.52
CA PHE A 44 -10.13 -5.05 -22.66
C PHE A 44 -10.68 -5.15 -21.23
N ILE A 45 -10.43 -6.25 -20.52
CA ILE A 45 -10.82 -6.40 -19.11
C ILE A 45 -10.00 -5.41 -18.26
N ARG A 46 -10.63 -4.35 -17.75
CA ARG A 46 -9.99 -3.25 -17.02
C ARG A 46 -10.47 -3.17 -15.59
N CYS A 47 -9.57 -2.72 -14.73
CA CYS A 47 -9.80 -2.38 -13.34
C CYS A 47 -9.49 -0.90 -13.13
N LYS A 48 -10.42 -0.18 -12.49
CA LYS A 48 -10.19 1.17 -11.97
C LYS A 48 -10.31 1.17 -10.46
N SER A 49 -9.74 2.14 -9.78
CA SER A 49 -10.00 2.30 -8.35
C SER A 49 -11.50 2.45 -8.08
N SER A 50 -11.98 1.75 -7.04
CA SER A 50 -13.35 1.93 -6.53
C SER A 50 -13.58 3.39 -6.15
N PRO A 51 -14.80 3.96 -6.21
CA PRO A 51 -15.05 5.35 -5.77
C PRO A 51 -14.52 5.69 -4.37
N GLU A 52 -14.41 4.70 -3.48
CA GLU A 52 -13.82 4.83 -2.14
C GLU A 52 -12.28 4.98 -2.16
N ASN A 53 -11.62 4.47 -3.20
CA ASN A 53 -10.19 4.63 -3.50
C ASN A 53 -9.91 5.62 -4.65
N ASN A 54 -10.94 6.07 -5.35
CA ASN A 54 -10.84 6.92 -6.52
C ASN A 54 -10.94 8.38 -6.09
N TYR A 55 -9.86 8.84 -5.48
CA TYR A 55 -9.48 10.25 -5.53
C TYR A 55 -8.08 10.36 -6.13
N CYS A 56 -8.04 10.10 -7.43
CA CYS A 56 -7.01 10.44 -8.43
C CYS A 56 -5.53 10.07 -8.24
N ASN A 57 -5.00 9.67 -7.08
CA ASN A 57 -3.57 9.36 -6.90
C ASN A 57 -3.32 8.44 -5.68
N GLY A 58 -3.61 7.14 -5.79
CA GLY A 58 -3.25 6.15 -4.76
C GLY A 58 -3.73 6.49 -3.34
N ALA A 59 -4.91 7.10 -3.22
CA ALA A 59 -5.46 7.55 -1.95
C ALA A 59 -6.25 6.42 -1.27
N CYS A 60 -5.87 6.08 -0.05
CA CYS A 60 -6.49 5.06 0.78
C CYS A 60 -7.14 5.75 1.99
N ARG A 61 -8.31 5.27 2.44
CA ARG A 61 -8.98 5.85 3.61
C ARG A 61 -8.30 5.47 4.92
N GLU A 62 -8.70 4.36 5.52
CA GLU A 62 -8.22 3.94 6.84
C GLU A 62 -7.46 2.64 6.71
N LYS A 63 -6.30 2.57 7.35
CA LYS A 63 -5.41 1.40 7.33
C LYS A 63 -4.96 1.11 8.75
N HIS A 64 -5.37 -0.05 9.24
CA HIS A 64 -4.97 -0.59 10.54
C HIS A 64 -4.05 -1.78 10.29
N ILE A 65 -2.87 -1.71 10.88
CA ILE A 65 -1.78 -2.64 10.66
C ILE A 65 -1.46 -3.28 12.00
N HIS A 66 -1.76 -4.58 12.13
CA HIS A 66 -1.56 -5.33 13.37
C HIS A 66 -0.52 -6.44 13.22
N SER A 67 -0.08 -6.68 11.98
CA SER A 67 0.91 -7.68 11.61
C SER A 67 1.76 -7.17 10.43
N ILE A 68 2.80 -7.91 10.08
CA ILE A 68 3.66 -7.57 8.94
C ILE A 68 2.96 -7.89 7.63
N GLU A 69 2.16 -8.93 7.61
CA GLU A 69 1.33 -9.30 6.47
C GLU A 69 0.39 -8.13 6.09
N ASP A 70 -0.11 -7.40 7.09
CA ASP A 70 -0.96 -6.23 6.89
C ASP A 70 -0.23 -5.07 6.18
N PHE A 71 1.10 -5.03 6.15
CA PHE A 71 1.82 -4.01 5.36
C PHE A 71 1.41 -4.03 3.89
N GLN A 72 1.06 -5.20 3.35
CA GLN A 72 0.57 -5.34 1.98
C GLN A 72 -0.76 -4.59 1.74
N LEU A 73 -1.51 -4.23 2.79
CA LEU A 73 -2.71 -3.38 2.67
C LEU A 73 -2.40 -1.96 2.22
N LEU A 74 -1.14 -1.53 2.36
CA LEU A 74 -0.62 -0.24 1.87
C LEU A 74 -0.05 -0.34 0.46
N LYS A 75 -0.03 -1.54 -0.13
CA LYS A 75 0.40 -1.70 -1.51
C LYS A 75 -0.48 -0.83 -2.40
N TYR A 76 0.16 0.02 -3.20
CA TYR A 76 -0.46 1.01 -4.09
C TYR A 76 -1.06 2.25 -3.41
N CYS A 77 -0.91 2.41 -2.09
CA CYS A 77 -1.28 3.64 -1.39
C CYS A 77 -0.12 4.64 -1.40
N SER A 78 -0.24 5.73 -2.16
CA SER A 78 0.64 6.89 -2.06
C SER A 78 0.15 7.91 -1.05
N ARG A 79 -1.15 7.91 -0.73
CA ARG A 79 -1.75 8.81 0.26
C ARG A 79 -2.69 8.01 1.15
N VAL A 80 -2.68 8.24 2.46
CA VAL A 80 -3.58 7.57 3.39
C VAL A 80 -4.30 8.62 4.23
N HIS A 81 -5.60 8.47 4.49
CA HIS A 81 -6.30 9.40 5.38
C HIS A 81 -5.91 9.14 6.84
N THR A 82 -6.04 7.90 7.30
CA THR A 82 -5.65 7.45 8.65
C THR A 82 -4.80 6.18 8.56
N LEU A 83 -3.59 6.22 9.12
CA LEU A 83 -2.66 5.09 9.19
C LEU A 83 -2.33 4.77 10.64
N ASN A 84 -2.59 3.53 11.03
CA ASN A 84 -2.55 3.09 12.41
C ASN A 84 -1.80 1.77 12.51
N ILE A 85 -0.63 1.77 13.16
CA ILE A 85 0.26 0.62 13.27
C ILE A 85 0.42 0.25 14.74
N TYR A 86 -0.02 -0.94 15.12
CA TYR A 86 -0.18 -1.33 16.52
C TYR A 86 0.39 -2.71 16.81
N ASN A 87 1.07 -2.85 17.96
CA ASN A 87 1.31 -4.13 18.63
C ASN A 87 2.03 -5.18 17.76
N ILE A 88 2.96 -4.75 16.92
CA ILE A 88 3.73 -5.66 16.06
C ILE A 88 5.02 -6.03 16.77
N ALA A 89 5.02 -7.21 17.37
CA ALA A 89 6.19 -7.77 18.05
C ALA A 89 7.26 -8.24 17.05
N THR A 90 8.51 -8.28 17.52
CA THR A 90 9.66 -8.80 16.78
C THR A 90 9.38 -10.17 16.20
N VAL A 91 9.63 -10.33 14.89
CA VAL A 91 9.55 -11.62 14.20
C VAL A 91 10.67 -12.50 14.70
N GLU A 92 10.32 -13.66 15.27
CA GLU A 92 11.25 -14.79 15.26
C GLU A 92 11.53 -15.13 13.80
N SER A 93 12.69 -14.69 13.31
CA SER A 93 13.29 -14.85 11.98
C SER A 93 12.83 -16.06 11.17
N ARG A 94 11.61 -16.04 10.61
CA ARG A 94 11.12 -17.02 9.65
C ARG A 94 11.10 -16.41 8.25
N GLY A 95 12.30 -16.19 7.73
CA GLY A 95 12.53 -16.07 6.28
C GLY A 95 12.75 -14.66 5.72
N ASN A 96 13.30 -14.64 4.49
CA ASN A 96 13.78 -13.46 3.76
C ASN A 96 12.69 -12.48 3.27
N ASN A 97 11.40 -12.76 3.51
CA ASN A 97 10.29 -11.96 2.95
C ASN A 97 9.95 -10.69 3.77
N PHE A 98 10.58 -10.51 4.93
CA PHE A 98 10.31 -9.38 5.82
C PHE A 98 10.70 -8.02 5.20
N TYR A 99 11.85 -7.96 4.51
CA TYR A 99 12.27 -6.73 3.84
C TYR A 99 11.35 -6.33 2.68
N GLU A 100 10.79 -7.30 1.96
CA GLU A 100 9.84 -7.03 0.88
C GLU A 100 8.55 -6.42 1.43
N ALA A 101 8.10 -6.85 2.63
CA ALA A 101 6.94 -6.27 3.29
C ALA A 101 7.13 -4.78 3.62
N PHE A 102 8.35 -4.32 3.92
CA PHE A 102 8.61 -2.88 4.14
C PHE A 102 8.66 -2.05 2.87
N THR A 103 8.90 -2.65 1.71
CA THR A 103 9.01 -1.89 0.45
C THR A 103 7.73 -1.15 0.08
N VAL A 104 6.58 -1.59 0.61
CA VAL A 104 5.27 -0.94 0.40
C VAL A 104 5.24 0.48 0.98
N PHE A 105 5.98 0.73 2.07
CA PHE A 105 6.07 2.06 2.70
C PHE A 105 6.82 3.07 1.84
N ASN A 106 7.68 2.62 0.91
CA ASN A 106 8.39 3.51 -0.01
C ASN A 106 7.47 4.20 -1.00
N SER A 107 6.23 3.74 -1.18
CA SER A 107 5.25 4.41 -2.02
C SER A 107 4.42 5.45 -1.26
N LEU A 108 4.39 5.38 0.07
CA LEU A 108 3.59 6.27 0.90
C LEU A 108 4.24 7.66 0.97
N GLU A 109 3.52 8.65 0.46
CA GLU A 109 3.97 10.02 0.31
C GLU A 109 3.28 10.97 1.30
N GLN A 110 2.03 10.67 1.67
CA GLN A 110 1.21 11.58 2.48
C GLN A 110 0.25 10.86 3.44
N ILE A 111 0.06 11.43 4.64
CA ILE A 111 -1.01 11.06 5.58
C ILE A 111 -1.85 12.30 5.93
N ASP A 112 -3.17 12.21 5.78
CA ASP A 112 -4.02 13.41 5.83
C ASP A 112 -4.52 13.79 7.23
N HIS A 113 -4.81 12.81 8.08
CA HIS A 113 -5.55 13.00 9.31
C HIS A 113 -4.93 12.35 10.54
N GLU A 114 -4.64 11.05 10.54
CA GLU A 114 -4.12 10.39 11.74
C GLU A 114 -3.00 9.44 11.37
N PHE A 115 -1.88 9.55 12.08
CA PHE A 115 -0.75 8.64 11.98
C PHE A 115 -0.35 8.15 13.37
N THR A 116 -0.63 6.89 13.67
CA THR A 116 -0.24 6.27 14.94
C THR A 116 0.72 5.12 14.73
N ILE A 117 1.81 5.11 15.50
CA ILE A 117 2.73 3.98 15.65
C ILE A 117 2.85 3.68 17.15
N HIS A 118 2.29 2.57 17.58
CA HIS A 118 2.24 2.22 19.00
C HIS A 118 2.67 0.77 19.23
N ASN A 119 3.66 0.58 20.11
CA ASN A 119 4.20 -0.73 20.48
C ASN A 119 4.64 -1.58 19.27
N VAL A 120 5.40 -0.97 18.35
CA VAL A 120 5.94 -1.59 17.14
C VAL A 120 7.44 -1.85 17.33
N LYS A 121 7.85 -3.12 17.19
CA LYS A 121 9.21 -3.59 17.47
C LYS A 121 9.94 -4.16 16.25
N VAL A 122 9.38 -3.94 15.06
CA VAL A 122 9.81 -4.57 13.80
C VAL A 122 10.72 -3.70 12.94
N PHE A 123 10.76 -2.39 13.19
CA PHE A 123 11.73 -1.48 12.57
C PHE A 123 12.25 -0.51 13.61
N SER A 124 13.50 -0.09 13.44
CA SER A 124 14.19 0.79 14.39
C SER A 124 14.18 2.26 13.98
N THR A 125 13.71 2.61 12.77
CA THR A 125 13.74 3.98 12.27
C THR A 125 12.48 4.32 11.49
N LEU A 126 12.09 5.59 11.50
CA LEU A 126 11.01 6.10 10.64
C LEU A 126 11.45 6.24 9.17
N SER A 127 12.72 6.03 8.84
CA SER A 127 13.24 6.08 7.48
C SER A 127 12.64 5.02 6.55
N ILE A 128 11.94 4.01 7.08
CA ILE A 128 11.15 3.08 6.28
C ILE A 128 10.05 3.81 5.49
N PHE A 129 9.58 4.97 5.98
CA PHE A 129 8.67 5.88 5.30
C PHE A 129 9.45 6.87 4.43
N SER A 130 10.40 6.38 3.63
CA SER A 130 11.41 7.21 2.95
C SER A 130 10.85 8.29 2.01
N ARG A 131 9.60 8.13 1.55
CA ARG A 131 8.90 9.11 0.69
C ARG A 131 7.80 9.89 1.39
N LEU A 132 7.52 9.59 2.66
CA LEU A 132 6.51 10.29 3.44
C LEU A 132 7.05 11.69 3.74
N HIS A 133 6.57 12.67 2.99
CA HIS A 133 7.02 14.06 3.07
C HIS A 133 5.95 14.98 3.68
N ARG A 134 4.74 14.47 3.90
CA ARG A 134 3.65 15.25 4.48
C ARG A 134 2.77 14.41 5.40
N ILE A 135 2.62 14.89 6.62
CA ILE A 135 1.56 14.52 7.56
C ILE A 135 0.81 15.85 7.81
N ASP A 136 -0.53 15.83 7.82
CA ASP A 136 -1.41 16.99 8.06
C ASP A 136 -1.84 17.78 6.81
N ILE A 137 -3.01 17.43 6.25
CA ILE A 137 -3.77 18.32 5.36
C ILE A 137 -4.82 19.11 6.12
N ILE A 138 -5.28 18.58 7.25
CA ILE A 138 -6.35 19.16 8.07
C ILE A 138 -5.71 19.70 9.35
N THR A 139 -6.14 20.88 9.82
CA THR A 139 -5.58 21.59 11.00
C THR A 139 -5.63 20.81 12.33
N ASN A 140 -6.18 19.60 12.34
CA ASN A 140 -6.37 18.74 13.52
C ASN A 140 -5.79 17.34 13.30
N ALA A 141 -4.83 17.20 12.39
CA ALA A 141 -4.24 15.92 12.15
C ALA A 141 -3.33 15.51 13.34
N THR A 142 -3.34 14.23 13.67
CA THR A 142 -2.76 13.68 14.90
C THR A 142 -1.62 12.74 14.56
N LEU A 143 -0.45 13.01 15.15
CA LEU A 143 0.71 12.13 15.10
C LEU A 143 0.98 11.57 16.50
N THR A 144 0.90 10.26 16.63
CA THR A 144 1.15 9.56 17.91
C THR A 144 2.20 8.49 17.68
N ILE A 145 3.36 8.62 18.33
CA ILE A 145 4.43 7.63 18.29
C ILE A 145 4.83 7.32 19.73
N GLU A 146 4.49 6.14 20.22
CA GLU A 146 4.69 5.78 21.63
C GLU A 146 4.97 4.29 21.83
N GLU A 147 5.63 3.96 22.95
CA GLU A 147 5.91 2.57 23.36
C GLU A 147 6.72 1.75 22.34
N ASN A 148 7.43 2.40 21.42
CA ASN A 148 8.28 1.77 20.41
C ASN A 148 9.72 1.58 20.92
N GLU A 149 9.96 0.49 21.64
CA GLU A 149 11.21 0.21 22.38
C GLU A 149 12.50 0.28 21.54
N PHE A 150 12.42 0.03 20.24
CA PHE A 150 13.59 0.01 19.33
C PHE A 150 13.66 1.19 18.37
N LEU A 151 12.70 2.12 18.42
CA LEU A 151 12.67 3.26 17.51
C LEU A 151 13.71 4.30 17.96
N THR A 152 14.74 4.49 17.15
CA THR A 152 15.78 5.51 17.32
C THR A 152 15.53 6.67 16.35
N GLU A 153 16.02 7.86 16.72
CA GLU A 153 15.97 9.08 15.88
C GLU A 153 16.50 8.87 14.45
#